data_AF-A0A8S3F990-F1
#
_entry.id   AF-A0A8S3F990-F1
#
_cell.length_a   1.000
_cell.length_b   1.000
_cell.length_c   1.000
_cell.angle_alpha   90.00
_cell.angle_beta   90.00
_cell.angle_gamma   90.00
#
_symmetry.space_group_name_H-M   'P 1'
#
loop_
_entity.id
_entity.type
_entity.pdbx_description
1 polymer ?
#
loop_
_entity_poly.entity_id
_entity_poly.type
_entity_poly.pdbx_seq_one_letter_code
_entity_poly.pdbx_strand_id
1 'polypeptide(L)'
;SNLNQDDVFGSLRSQLLLSHIEKLPKFTGRSKQNVSKWLREVNQTMHLLKLSDMEKLFYIPPCLEADAKDWLFDNYHFVPSWSLFVQKLLDTFESSSKADITFNRLRQYQQSLHQDVRQYYFELMKLCKEANPLMDESSKLQYLKDGLKSSLRFDILLKNPTITEEFLKYAQKIEELRSLDEQQGMMEQSSQQQPNLIATSARSSNSPTNYARTSQTNNKTTTTRHNLSNQHRQNNRTPKPPYRLGSSIDGDAPTRLLNPSPIFILAKVNQVITKIMFDTGSAKSFIKKSILKQTNYVNIQFKQQSYLMADGSSTFNILGTTEIFIEFEKSCTSIIAGVVNTLCVNCLLGMDYINKYYVNLNNKEKQVQVHIQDIIVDLPMENTMKTINVPSRANAFTYFHPNQEKPIQIISHISSGHMLFSPADALKSKGLVTPHAIVPVVDHIATIFIYNSSMENQQLLYQEIVGGITPYCDTEFVSTIFDPQTRFSIDEDQSKSLTSTSETNIRS
;
A
#
# COMPACT_ATOMS: atom_id res chain seq x y z
N SER A 1 -39.14 50.27 -37.07
CA SER A 1 -39.75 49.56 -35.92
C SER A 1 -39.09 48.22 -35.57
N ASN A 2 -38.16 47.66 -36.37
CA ASN A 2 -37.54 46.36 -36.09
C ASN A 2 -36.31 46.39 -35.14
N LEU A 3 -35.74 47.56 -34.83
CA LEU A 3 -34.55 47.65 -33.96
C LEU A 3 -34.85 47.40 -32.47
N ASN A 4 -36.10 47.55 -32.01
CA ASN A 4 -36.46 47.36 -30.60
C ASN A 4 -36.90 45.92 -30.26
N GLN A 5 -37.29 45.10 -31.25
CA GLN A 5 -37.74 43.72 -30.95
C GLN A 5 -36.55 42.81 -30.69
N ASP A 6 -35.48 42.88 -31.49
CA ASP A 6 -34.27 42.06 -31.30
C ASP A 6 -33.58 42.36 -29.95
N ASP A 7 -33.63 43.61 -29.50
CA ASP A 7 -33.06 44.04 -28.22
C ASP A 7 -33.88 43.53 -27.02
N VAL A 8 -35.22 43.51 -27.15
CA VAL A 8 -36.12 42.94 -26.13
C VAL A 8 -35.99 41.41 -26.06
N PHE A 9 -35.90 40.72 -27.19
CA PHE A 9 -35.68 39.27 -27.22
C PHE A 9 -34.28 38.89 -26.71
N GLY A 10 -33.25 39.69 -27.01
CA GLY A 10 -31.90 39.53 -26.46
C GLY A 10 -31.84 39.73 -24.95
N SER A 11 -32.54 40.75 -24.44
CA SER A 11 -32.66 41.02 -23.00
C SER A 11 -33.40 39.91 -22.26
N LEU A 12 -34.53 39.44 -22.81
CA LEU A 12 -35.30 38.34 -22.23
C LEU A 12 -34.53 37.02 -22.23
N ARG A 13 -33.80 36.73 -23.31
CA ARG A 13 -32.88 35.58 -23.39
C ARG A 13 -31.79 35.68 -22.32
N SER A 14 -31.19 36.85 -22.15
CA SER A 14 -30.13 37.07 -21.15
C SER A 14 -30.65 36.91 -19.71
N GLN A 15 -31.82 37.44 -19.39
CA GLN A 15 -32.48 37.22 -18.09
C GLN A 15 -32.79 35.75 -17.85
N LEU A 16 -33.30 35.05 -18.86
CA LEU A 16 -33.65 33.64 -18.73
C LEU A 16 -32.38 32.79 -18.54
N LEU A 17 -31.30 33.10 -19.27
CA LEU A 17 -29.99 32.47 -19.08
C LEU A 17 -29.43 32.70 -17.67
N LEU A 18 -29.42 33.95 -17.19
CA LEU A 18 -28.97 34.29 -15.84
C LEU A 18 -29.75 33.50 -14.77
N SER A 19 -31.07 33.40 -14.90
CA SER A 19 -31.90 32.63 -13.96
C SER A 19 -31.62 31.12 -13.95
N HIS A 20 -31.13 30.56 -15.07
CA HIS A 20 -30.72 29.16 -15.15
C HIS A 20 -29.29 28.97 -14.62
N ILE A 21 -28.40 29.94 -14.86
CA ILE A 21 -27.01 29.94 -14.41
C ILE A 21 -26.92 30.12 -12.89
N GLU A 22 -27.79 30.94 -12.30
CA GLU A 22 -27.85 31.10 -10.84
C GLU A 22 -28.20 29.81 -10.10
N LYS A 23 -28.97 28.91 -10.75
CA LYS A 23 -29.34 27.59 -10.23
C LYS A 23 -28.27 26.52 -10.43
N LEU A 24 -27.18 26.82 -11.15
CA LEU A 24 -26.07 25.88 -11.32
C LEU A 24 -25.36 25.64 -9.97
N PRO A 25 -24.81 24.43 -9.78
CA PRO A 25 -24.02 24.12 -8.60
C PRO A 25 -22.85 25.10 -8.48
N LYS A 26 -22.58 25.59 -7.27
CA LYS A 26 -21.47 26.52 -6.98
C LYS A 26 -20.19 25.74 -6.69
N PHE A 27 -19.06 26.28 -7.16
CA PHE A 27 -17.73 25.73 -6.89
C PHE A 27 -16.89 26.71 -6.08
N THR A 28 -16.49 26.30 -4.89
CA THR A 28 -15.77 27.12 -3.90
C THR A 28 -14.25 27.00 -3.98
N GLY A 29 -13.72 26.02 -4.73
CA GLY A 29 -12.28 25.74 -4.79
C GLY A 29 -11.71 24.97 -3.58
N ARG A 30 -12.54 24.60 -2.60
CA ARG A 30 -12.10 23.89 -1.38
C ARG A 30 -11.95 22.38 -1.60
N SER A 31 -11.02 21.77 -0.86
CA SER A 31 -10.55 20.37 -0.99
C SER A 31 -11.62 19.26 -0.94
N LYS A 32 -12.83 19.54 -0.44
CA LYS A 32 -13.93 18.56 -0.37
C LYS A 32 -14.77 18.49 -1.66
N GLN A 33 -14.67 19.48 -2.55
CA GLN A 33 -15.44 19.51 -3.79
C GLN A 33 -14.71 18.79 -4.93
N ASN A 34 -15.45 18.25 -5.90
CA ASN A 34 -14.89 17.56 -7.05
C ASN A 34 -15.03 18.44 -8.30
N VAL A 35 -13.92 19.04 -8.73
CA VAL A 35 -13.89 19.96 -9.88
C VAL A 35 -14.33 19.29 -11.18
N SER A 36 -13.94 18.03 -11.44
CA SER A 36 -14.29 17.30 -12.67
C SER A 36 -15.77 16.89 -12.69
N LYS A 37 -16.33 16.50 -11.53
CA LYS A 37 -17.78 16.26 -11.38
C LYS A 37 -18.57 17.55 -11.61
N TRP A 38 -18.15 18.64 -10.97
CA TRP A 38 -18.79 19.96 -11.11
C TRP A 38 -18.72 20.46 -12.56
N LEU A 39 -17.55 20.38 -13.19
CA LEU A 39 -17.35 20.76 -14.59
C LEU A 39 -18.25 19.95 -15.52
N ARG A 40 -18.44 18.66 -15.27
CA ARG A 40 -19.35 17.82 -16.07
C ARG A 40 -20.80 18.32 -15.96
N GLU A 41 -21.26 18.60 -14.75
CA GLU A 41 -22.63 19.10 -14.50
C GLU A 41 -22.85 20.47 -15.17
N VAL A 42 -21.90 21.41 -14.99
CA VAL A 42 -21.97 22.74 -15.61
C VAL A 42 -21.88 22.66 -17.14
N ASN A 43 -20.95 21.88 -17.70
CA ASN A 43 -20.83 21.72 -19.15
C ASN A 43 -22.08 21.09 -19.76
N GLN A 44 -22.70 20.10 -19.09
CA GLN A 44 -23.95 19.51 -19.55
C GLN A 44 -25.07 20.55 -19.64
N THR A 45 -25.25 21.37 -18.59
CA THR A 45 -26.28 22.41 -18.61
C THR A 45 -25.98 23.51 -19.63
N MET A 46 -24.73 23.98 -19.72
CA MET A 46 -24.35 25.00 -20.70
C MET A 46 -24.48 24.49 -22.15
N HIS A 47 -24.26 23.20 -22.39
CA HIS A 47 -24.50 22.56 -23.67
C HIS A 47 -26.00 22.48 -24.00
N LEU A 48 -26.85 22.13 -23.03
CA LEU A 48 -28.31 22.14 -23.18
C LEU A 48 -28.84 23.55 -23.48
N LEU A 49 -28.24 24.58 -22.89
CA LEU A 49 -28.53 26.00 -23.14
C LEU A 49 -27.92 26.51 -24.46
N LYS A 50 -27.18 25.67 -25.20
CA LYS A 50 -26.52 25.99 -26.47
C LYS A 50 -25.62 27.23 -26.39
N LEU A 51 -24.91 27.40 -25.28
CA LEU A 51 -23.98 28.51 -25.11
C LEU A 51 -22.73 28.32 -25.98
N SER A 52 -22.33 29.37 -26.67
CA SER A 52 -21.00 29.48 -27.30
C SER A 52 -19.89 29.56 -26.25
N ASP A 53 -18.65 29.30 -26.65
CA ASP A 53 -17.52 29.33 -25.70
C ASP A 53 -17.29 30.72 -25.08
N MET A 54 -17.60 31.79 -25.83
CA MET A 54 -17.58 33.16 -25.32
C MET A 54 -18.67 33.39 -24.27
N GLU A 55 -19.89 32.91 -24.51
CA GLU A 55 -20.99 33.00 -23.55
C GLU A 55 -20.69 32.18 -22.29
N LYS A 56 -20.10 30.98 -22.42
CA LYS A 56 -19.71 30.16 -21.25
C LYS A 56 -18.72 30.91 -20.35
N LEU A 57 -17.71 31.56 -20.93
CA LEU A 57 -16.74 32.37 -20.16
C LEU A 57 -17.39 33.60 -19.52
N PHE A 58 -18.36 34.22 -20.20
CA PHE A 58 -19.09 35.35 -19.64
C PHE A 58 -19.95 34.94 -18.43
N TYR A 59 -20.55 33.75 -18.48
CA TYR A 59 -21.52 33.28 -17.50
C TYR A 59 -20.97 32.34 -16.41
N ILE A 60 -19.70 31.92 -16.49
CA ILE A 60 -19.09 31.07 -15.46
C ILE A 60 -18.78 31.76 -14.11
N PRO A 61 -18.43 33.06 -14.03
CA PRO A 61 -18.04 33.68 -12.77
C PRO A 61 -19.10 33.59 -11.65
N PRO A 62 -20.41 33.74 -11.91
CA PRO A 62 -21.46 33.52 -10.91
C PRO A 62 -21.54 32.09 -10.36
N CYS A 63 -20.95 31.09 -11.04
CA CYS A 63 -20.91 29.70 -10.59
C CYS A 63 -19.69 29.39 -9.70
N LEU A 64 -18.77 30.35 -9.55
CA LEU A 64 -17.58 30.25 -8.72
C LEU A 64 -17.74 31.08 -7.44
N GLU A 65 -17.21 30.56 -6.33
CA GLU A 65 -17.21 31.19 -5.02
C GLU A 65 -15.85 31.02 -4.34
N ALA A 66 -15.57 31.83 -3.32
CA ALA A 66 -14.36 31.75 -2.50
C ALA A 66 -13.07 31.60 -3.35
N ASP A 67 -12.21 30.64 -3.00
CA ASP A 67 -10.89 30.40 -3.60
C ASP A 67 -10.95 30.23 -5.13
N ALA A 68 -12.02 29.61 -5.66
CA ALA A 68 -12.19 29.44 -7.11
C ALA A 68 -12.56 30.74 -7.83
N LYS A 69 -13.33 31.62 -7.18
CA LYS A 69 -13.69 32.93 -7.72
C LYS A 69 -12.48 33.85 -7.72
N ASP A 70 -11.74 33.89 -6.61
CA ASP A 70 -10.52 34.70 -6.48
C ASP A 70 -9.47 34.25 -7.51
N TRP A 71 -9.28 32.93 -7.66
CA TRP A 71 -8.41 32.37 -8.68
C TRP A 71 -8.80 32.81 -10.11
N LEU A 72 -10.09 32.81 -10.46
CA LEU A 72 -10.52 33.22 -11.79
C LEU A 72 -10.21 34.70 -12.03
N PHE A 73 -10.40 35.58 -11.03
CA PHE A 73 -10.04 36.99 -11.17
C PHE A 73 -8.53 37.17 -11.40
N ASP A 74 -7.71 36.47 -10.64
CA ASP A 74 -6.25 36.54 -10.76
C ASP A 74 -5.73 35.97 -12.08
N ASN A 75 -6.46 35.02 -12.67
CA ASN A 75 -6.07 34.30 -13.88
C ASN A 75 -6.86 34.70 -15.14
N TYR A 76 -7.75 35.69 -15.06
CA TYR A 76 -8.71 36.02 -16.13
C TYR A 76 -8.01 36.29 -17.48
N HIS A 77 -6.88 36.98 -17.46
CA HIS A 77 -6.08 37.27 -18.66
C HIS A 77 -5.44 36.04 -19.30
N PHE A 78 -5.29 34.94 -18.56
CA PHE A 78 -4.68 33.69 -19.02
C PHE A 78 -5.72 32.63 -19.44
N VAL A 79 -7.00 32.98 -19.51
CA VAL A 79 -8.09 32.07 -19.91
C VAL A 79 -8.98 32.67 -21.03
N PRO A 80 -8.43 32.97 -22.22
CA PRO A 80 -9.18 33.60 -23.31
C PRO A 80 -10.18 32.65 -24.00
N SER A 81 -10.17 31.35 -23.69
CA SER A 81 -11.07 30.35 -24.26
C SER A 81 -11.63 29.43 -23.17
N TRP A 82 -12.82 28.88 -23.43
CA TRP A 82 -13.43 27.88 -22.55
C TRP A 82 -12.53 26.66 -22.34
N SER A 83 -11.84 26.21 -23.38
CA SER A 83 -10.88 25.10 -23.30
C SER A 83 -9.74 25.39 -22.34
N LEU A 84 -9.15 26.58 -22.40
CA LEU A 84 -8.02 26.95 -21.54
C LEU A 84 -8.46 27.22 -20.10
N PHE A 85 -9.69 27.73 -19.91
CA PHE A 85 -10.34 27.80 -18.60
C PHE A 85 -10.48 26.42 -17.98
N VAL A 86 -11.08 25.46 -18.68
CA VAL A 86 -11.28 24.09 -18.17
C VAL A 86 -9.94 23.45 -17.82
N GLN A 87 -8.94 23.56 -18.70
CA GLN A 87 -7.61 23.00 -18.46
C GLN A 87 -6.97 23.59 -17.20
N LYS A 88 -6.88 24.92 -17.10
CA LYS A 88 -6.25 25.60 -15.97
C LYS A 88 -7.01 25.37 -14.65
N LEU A 89 -8.34 25.29 -14.71
CA LEU A 89 -9.17 25.00 -13.54
C LEU A 89 -8.92 23.58 -13.02
N LEU A 90 -8.84 22.60 -13.91
CA LEU A 90 -8.45 21.23 -13.56
C LEU A 90 -7.03 21.19 -12.99
N ASP A 91 -6.05 21.78 -13.67
CA ASP A 91 -4.66 21.82 -13.18
C ASP A 91 -4.53 22.43 -11.77
N THR A 92 -5.39 23.42 -11.46
CA THR A 92 -5.35 24.13 -10.17
C THR A 92 -6.12 23.39 -9.06
N PHE A 93 -7.30 22.86 -9.36
CA PHE A 93 -8.24 22.35 -8.33
C PHE A 93 -8.51 20.85 -8.40
N GLU A 94 -7.99 20.15 -9.41
CA GLU A 94 -8.05 18.70 -9.47
C GLU A 94 -7.06 18.16 -8.45
N SER A 95 -7.62 17.68 -7.33
CA SER A 95 -6.83 17.01 -6.31
C SER A 95 -6.13 15.82 -6.94
N SER A 96 -4.79 15.86 -7.04
CA SER A 96 -3.95 14.74 -7.50
C SER A 96 -4.33 13.41 -6.83
N SER A 97 -4.79 13.49 -5.58
CA SER A 97 -5.30 12.36 -4.80
C SER A 97 -6.44 11.58 -5.44
N LYS A 98 -7.32 12.14 -6.28
CA LYS A 98 -8.44 11.38 -6.89
C LYS A 98 -8.06 10.61 -8.13
N ALA A 99 -7.22 11.18 -9.00
CA ALA A 99 -6.62 10.42 -10.10
C ALA A 99 -5.81 9.27 -9.51
N ASP A 100 -5.00 9.56 -8.48
CA ASP A 100 -4.20 8.56 -7.77
C ASP A 100 -5.07 7.49 -7.08
N ILE A 101 -6.16 7.86 -6.39
CA ILE A 101 -7.10 6.90 -5.79
C ILE A 101 -7.79 6.06 -6.86
N THR A 102 -8.19 6.63 -7.99
CA THR A 102 -8.89 5.91 -9.06
C THR A 102 -7.94 4.97 -9.80
N PHE A 103 -6.71 5.39 -10.05
CA PHE A 103 -5.64 4.54 -10.58
C PHE A 103 -5.27 3.43 -9.59
N ASN A 104 -5.15 3.74 -8.29
CA ASN A 104 -4.89 2.73 -7.26
C ASN A 104 -6.04 1.72 -7.17
N ARG A 105 -7.29 2.18 -7.26
CA ARG A 105 -8.48 1.32 -7.31
C ARG A 105 -8.46 0.42 -8.55
N LEU A 106 -8.12 0.95 -9.73
CA LEU A 106 -7.97 0.18 -10.95
C LEU A 106 -6.88 -0.90 -10.80
N ARG A 107 -5.70 -0.53 -10.27
CA ARG A 107 -4.56 -1.44 -10.08
C ARG A 107 -4.84 -2.57 -9.09
N GLN A 108 -5.66 -2.29 -8.07
CA GLN A 108 -6.04 -3.27 -7.04
C GLN A 108 -7.29 -4.06 -7.40
N TYR A 109 -7.99 -3.72 -8.48
CA TYR A 109 -9.26 -4.36 -8.83
C TYR A 109 -9.03 -5.79 -9.35
N GLN A 110 -9.56 -6.75 -8.61
CA GLN A 110 -9.53 -8.17 -8.96
C GLN A 110 -10.95 -8.73 -9.02
N GLN A 111 -11.18 -9.69 -9.91
CA GLN A 111 -12.43 -10.43 -10.00
C GLN A 111 -12.67 -11.17 -8.68
N SER A 112 -13.79 -10.86 -8.02
CA SER A 112 -14.15 -11.54 -6.77
C SER A 112 -14.64 -12.97 -7.02
N LEU A 113 -14.66 -13.80 -5.97
CA LEU A 113 -15.11 -15.21 -6.05
C LEU A 113 -16.52 -15.38 -6.62
N HIS A 114 -17.41 -14.42 -6.36
CA HIS A 114 -18.83 -14.47 -6.76
C HIS A 114 -19.17 -13.58 -7.96
N GLN A 115 -18.17 -12.90 -8.53
CA GLN A 115 -18.38 -12.01 -9.66
C GLN A 115 -18.17 -12.76 -10.97
N ASP A 116 -19.17 -12.73 -11.84
CA ASP A 116 -19.05 -13.28 -13.19
C ASP A 116 -18.10 -12.43 -14.06
N VAL A 117 -17.59 -13.03 -15.12
CA VAL A 117 -16.61 -12.39 -16.02
C VAL A 117 -17.16 -11.13 -16.68
N ARG A 118 -18.45 -11.12 -17.02
CA ARG A 118 -19.08 -9.99 -17.71
C ARG A 118 -19.17 -8.79 -16.78
N GLN A 119 -19.56 -9.02 -15.54
CA GLN A 119 -19.67 -7.99 -14.51
C GLN A 119 -18.28 -7.45 -14.14
N TYR A 120 -17.27 -8.32 -14.04
CA TYR A 120 -15.87 -7.93 -13.89
C TYR A 120 -15.38 -7.04 -15.02
N TYR A 121 -15.65 -7.44 -16.27
CA TYR A 121 -15.26 -6.68 -17.46
C TYR A 121 -15.81 -5.25 -17.45
N PHE A 122 -17.12 -5.08 -17.24
CA PHE A 122 -17.74 -3.75 -17.31
C PHE A 122 -17.29 -2.82 -16.18
N GLU A 123 -17.13 -3.35 -14.97
CA GLU A 123 -16.60 -2.55 -13.86
C GLU A 123 -15.14 -2.13 -14.10
N LEU A 124 -14.31 -3.02 -14.64
CA LEU A 124 -12.94 -2.65 -14.98
C LEU A 124 -12.90 -1.62 -16.11
N MET A 125 -13.71 -1.76 -17.17
CA MET A 125 -13.78 -0.76 -18.25
C MET A 125 -14.23 0.62 -17.74
N LYS A 126 -15.15 0.64 -16.77
CA LYS A 126 -15.56 1.87 -16.09
C LYS A 126 -14.40 2.47 -15.30
N LEU A 127 -13.67 1.68 -14.53
CA LEU A 127 -12.48 2.13 -13.79
C LEU A 127 -11.37 2.63 -14.72
N CYS A 128 -11.13 1.96 -15.86
CA CYS A 128 -10.20 2.43 -16.88
C CYS A 128 -10.60 3.81 -17.39
N LYS A 129 -11.88 4.03 -17.69
CA LYS A 129 -12.41 5.31 -18.16
C LYS A 129 -12.35 6.40 -17.10
N GLU A 130 -12.57 6.06 -15.83
CA GLU A 130 -12.49 6.99 -14.70
C GLU A 130 -11.03 7.37 -14.37
N ALA A 131 -10.09 6.43 -14.50
CA ALA A 131 -8.67 6.66 -14.25
C ALA A 131 -7.99 7.40 -15.42
N ASN A 132 -8.23 6.96 -16.65
CA ASN A 132 -7.71 7.59 -17.87
C ASN A 132 -8.68 7.36 -19.05
N PRO A 133 -9.45 8.39 -19.44
CA PRO A 133 -10.37 8.30 -20.59
C PRO A 133 -9.69 7.92 -21.92
N LEU A 134 -8.38 8.15 -22.05
CA LEU A 134 -7.56 7.88 -23.24
C LEU A 134 -6.71 6.60 -23.09
N MET A 135 -7.02 5.72 -22.14
CA MET A 135 -6.29 4.46 -21.94
C MET A 135 -6.33 3.60 -23.21
N ASP A 136 -5.17 3.11 -23.64
CA ASP A 136 -5.02 2.27 -24.82
C ASP A 136 -5.53 0.84 -24.57
N GLU A 137 -5.82 0.12 -25.65
CA GLU A 137 -6.39 -1.23 -25.60
C GLU A 137 -5.45 -2.24 -24.94
N SER A 138 -4.13 -2.11 -25.12
CA SER A 138 -3.16 -3.05 -24.55
C SER A 138 -3.10 -2.92 -23.02
N SER A 139 -3.15 -1.68 -22.51
CA SER A 139 -3.23 -1.40 -21.07
C SER A 139 -4.51 -1.94 -20.44
N LYS A 140 -5.67 -1.69 -21.07
CA LYS A 140 -6.96 -2.24 -20.60
C LYS A 140 -6.93 -3.76 -20.52
N LEU A 141 -6.36 -4.39 -21.54
CA LEU A 141 -6.26 -5.84 -21.64
C LEU A 141 -5.31 -6.42 -20.59
N GLN A 142 -4.23 -5.71 -20.26
CA GLN A 142 -3.32 -6.11 -19.19
C GLN A 142 -4.03 -6.10 -17.83
N TYR A 143 -4.77 -5.03 -17.51
CA TYR A 143 -5.57 -4.98 -16.28
C TYR A 143 -6.63 -6.11 -16.21
N LEU A 144 -7.28 -6.42 -17.34
CA LEU A 144 -8.21 -7.55 -17.44
C LEU A 144 -7.52 -8.89 -17.15
N LYS A 145 -6.31 -9.10 -17.70
CA LYS A 145 -5.53 -10.34 -17.51
C LYS A 145 -5.01 -10.47 -16.07
N ASP A 146 -4.63 -9.37 -15.44
CA ASP A 146 -4.01 -9.38 -14.11
C ASP A 146 -5.02 -9.56 -12.99
N GLY A 147 -6.20 -8.93 -13.10
CA GLY A 147 -7.25 -9.04 -12.09
C GLY A 147 -8.15 -10.26 -12.23
N LEU A 148 -8.02 -11.05 -13.29
CA LEU A 148 -8.85 -12.23 -13.55
C LEU A 148 -8.64 -13.34 -12.50
N LYS A 149 -9.72 -14.02 -12.10
CA LYS A 149 -9.65 -15.12 -11.12
C LYS A 149 -8.77 -16.27 -11.60
N SER A 150 -8.00 -16.87 -10.69
CA SER A 150 -7.04 -17.93 -10.99
C SER A 150 -7.65 -19.13 -11.72
N SER A 151 -8.93 -19.44 -11.46
CA SER A 151 -9.63 -20.53 -12.13
C SER A 151 -9.84 -20.30 -13.63
N LEU A 152 -9.90 -19.06 -14.11
CA LEU A 152 -10.06 -18.78 -15.55
C LEU A 152 -8.76 -18.29 -16.22
N ARG A 153 -7.79 -17.84 -15.42
CA ARG A 153 -6.58 -17.15 -15.89
C ARG A 153 -5.79 -17.97 -16.92
N PHE A 154 -5.52 -19.25 -16.63
CA PHE A 154 -4.72 -20.08 -17.53
C PHE A 154 -5.38 -20.27 -18.91
N ASP A 155 -6.67 -20.62 -18.92
CA ASP A 155 -7.41 -20.93 -20.15
C ASP A 155 -7.58 -19.70 -21.05
N ILE A 156 -7.78 -18.52 -20.45
CA ILE A 156 -7.94 -17.26 -21.19
C ILE A 156 -6.59 -16.76 -21.72
N LEU A 157 -5.51 -16.87 -20.93
CA LEU A 157 -4.17 -16.49 -21.39
C LEU A 157 -3.69 -17.37 -22.55
N LEU A 158 -4.05 -18.65 -22.56
CA LEU A 158 -3.74 -19.57 -23.67
C LEU A 158 -4.41 -19.15 -24.98
N LYS A 159 -5.56 -18.46 -24.93
CA LYS A 159 -6.24 -17.92 -26.11
C LYS A 159 -5.63 -16.61 -26.62
N ASN A 160 -4.72 -16.01 -25.86
CA ASN A 160 -3.99 -14.80 -26.19
C ASN A 160 -4.87 -13.70 -26.84
N PRO A 161 -5.90 -13.20 -26.14
CA PRO A 161 -6.69 -12.09 -26.66
C PRO A 161 -5.79 -10.88 -26.91
N THR A 162 -6.10 -10.14 -27.98
CA THR A 162 -5.36 -8.94 -28.42
C THR A 162 -6.14 -7.64 -28.20
N ILE A 163 -7.46 -7.75 -28.04
CA ILE A 163 -8.37 -6.63 -27.71
C ILE A 163 -9.34 -7.00 -26.57
N THR A 164 -9.92 -6.01 -25.91
CA THR A 164 -10.78 -6.25 -24.73
C THR A 164 -12.05 -7.04 -25.05
N GLU A 165 -12.59 -6.89 -26.27
CA GLU A 165 -13.78 -7.62 -26.71
C GLU A 165 -13.50 -9.13 -26.92
N GLU A 166 -12.33 -9.48 -27.47
CA GLU A 166 -11.89 -10.87 -27.59
C GLU A 166 -11.71 -11.51 -26.21
N PHE A 167 -11.14 -10.76 -25.27
CA PHE A 167 -11.02 -11.21 -23.88
C PHE A 167 -12.39 -11.57 -23.31
N LEU A 168 -13.38 -10.67 -23.42
CA LEU A 168 -14.72 -10.91 -22.90
C LEU A 168 -15.34 -12.16 -23.53
N LYS A 169 -15.23 -12.31 -24.86
CA LYS A 169 -15.77 -13.45 -25.59
C LYS A 169 -15.17 -14.78 -25.14
N TYR A 170 -13.85 -14.87 -25.01
CA TYR A 170 -13.20 -16.10 -24.55
C TYR A 170 -13.52 -16.40 -23.10
N ALA A 171 -13.51 -15.37 -22.26
CA ALA A 171 -13.71 -15.52 -20.83
C ALA A 171 -15.14 -15.98 -20.49
N GLN A 172 -16.16 -15.45 -21.19
CA GLN A 172 -17.54 -15.92 -21.08
C GLN A 172 -17.68 -17.39 -21.48
N LYS A 173 -17.07 -17.79 -22.60
CA LYS A 173 -17.15 -19.17 -23.09
C LYS A 173 -16.50 -20.17 -22.12
N ILE A 174 -15.37 -19.80 -21.51
CA ILE A 174 -14.66 -20.67 -20.55
C ILE A 174 -15.44 -20.76 -19.23
N GLU A 175 -16.02 -19.66 -18.78
CA GLU A 175 -16.87 -19.65 -17.57
C GLU A 175 -18.12 -20.52 -17.75
N GLU A 176 -18.77 -20.45 -18.92
CA GLU A 176 -19.89 -21.31 -19.28
C GLU A 176 -19.50 -22.80 -19.29
N LEU A 177 -18.40 -23.16 -19.96
CA LEU A 177 -17.92 -24.55 -20.02
C LEU A 177 -17.62 -25.13 -18.63
N ARG A 178 -16.99 -24.34 -17.75
CA ARG A 178 -16.72 -24.78 -16.37
C ARG A 178 -17.98 -24.96 -15.55
N SER A 179 -18.98 -24.09 -15.73
CA SER A 179 -20.27 -24.26 -15.05
C SER A 179 -20.99 -25.55 -15.46
N LEU A 180 -20.81 -26.00 -16.71
CA LEU A 180 -21.39 -27.25 -17.19
C LEU A 180 -20.67 -28.47 -16.59
N ASP A 181 -19.33 -28.43 -16.52
CA ASP A 181 -18.51 -29.48 -15.89
C ASP A 181 -18.84 -29.64 -14.39
N GLU A 182 -19.01 -28.53 -13.67
CA GLU A 182 -19.40 -28.54 -12.25
C GLU A 182 -20.79 -29.16 -12.04
N GLN A 183 -21.76 -28.90 -12.94
CA GLN A 183 -23.10 -29.49 -12.88
C GLN A 183 -23.09 -31.00 -13.19
N GLN A 184 -22.26 -31.45 -14.13
CA GLN A 184 -22.12 -32.88 -14.45
C GLN A 184 -21.45 -33.66 -13.31
N GLY A 185 -20.40 -33.10 -12.69
CA GLY A 185 -19.73 -33.73 -11.54
C GLY A 185 -20.64 -33.90 -10.31
N MET A 186 -21.60 -33.00 -10.09
CA MET A 186 -22.59 -33.13 -9.01
C MET A 186 -23.69 -34.17 -9.31
N MET A 187 -24.02 -34.42 -10.59
CA MET A 187 -24.97 -35.45 -11.01
C MET A 187 -24.38 -36.87 -10.97
N GLU A 188 -23.10 -37.03 -11.27
CA GLU A 188 -22.41 -38.33 -11.18
C GLU A 188 -22.22 -38.79 -9.73
N GLN A 189 -21.97 -37.87 -8.79
CA GLN A 189 -21.85 -38.21 -7.36
C GLN A 189 -23.19 -38.58 -6.70
N SER A 190 -24.31 -38.08 -7.21
CA SER A 190 -25.65 -38.40 -6.68
C SER A 190 -26.26 -39.68 -7.27
N SER A 191 -25.66 -40.25 -8.32
CA SER A 191 -26.14 -41.46 -9.00
C SER A 191 -25.54 -42.79 -8.49
N GLN A 192 -24.62 -42.76 -7.51
CA GLN A 192 -24.01 -43.97 -6.91
C GLN A 192 -24.63 -44.43 -5.58
N GLN A 193 -25.89 -44.05 -5.28
CA GLN A 193 -26.62 -44.63 -4.15
C GLN A 193 -27.98 -45.17 -4.56
N GLN A 194 -28.07 -46.48 -4.82
CA GLN A 194 -29.30 -47.28 -4.73
C GLN A 194 -28.96 -48.78 -4.57
N PRO A 195 -29.86 -49.66 -4.09
CA PRO A 195 -30.30 -49.80 -2.69
C PRO A 195 -30.13 -51.25 -2.16
N ASN A 196 -30.23 -51.43 -0.84
CA ASN A 196 -30.25 -52.75 -0.19
C ASN A 196 -31.57 -53.50 -0.44
N LEU A 197 -31.53 -54.72 -1.00
CA LEU A 197 -32.51 -55.80 -0.76
C LEU A 197 -31.89 -57.22 -0.86
N ILE A 198 -31.72 -57.85 0.31
CA ILE A 198 -32.07 -59.23 0.73
C ILE A 198 -31.85 -60.40 -0.28
N ALA A 199 -30.94 -61.33 0.05
CA ALA A 199 -31.23 -62.77 0.33
C ALA A 199 -30.04 -63.73 0.09
N THR A 200 -29.75 -64.53 1.11
CA THR A 200 -29.33 -65.95 1.11
C THR A 200 -27.94 -66.36 0.57
N SER A 201 -27.14 -66.85 1.53
CA SER A 201 -26.01 -67.77 1.32
C SER A 201 -26.44 -69.12 0.71
N ALA A 202 -25.68 -69.59 -0.28
CA ALA A 202 -25.47 -71.01 -0.52
C ALA A 202 -24.09 -71.26 -1.19
N ARG A 203 -23.21 -71.97 -0.47
CA ARG A 203 -22.32 -73.08 -0.90
C ARG A 203 -22.14 -73.27 -2.42
N SER A 204 -20.95 -73.47 -3.00
CA SER A 204 -20.01 -74.59 -2.72
C SER A 204 -18.72 -74.46 -3.55
N SER A 205 -17.57 -74.75 -2.91
CA SER A 205 -16.46 -75.61 -3.35
C SER A 205 -15.99 -75.68 -4.82
N ASN A 206 -14.69 -75.40 -5.07
CA ASN A 206 -13.67 -76.45 -5.34
C ASN A 206 -12.28 -75.83 -5.68
N SER A 207 -11.26 -76.28 -4.93
CA SER A 207 -9.82 -76.20 -5.27
C SER A 207 -9.45 -77.32 -6.27
N PRO A 208 -8.16 -77.69 -6.56
CA PRO A 208 -6.82 -77.07 -6.37
C PRO A 208 -5.98 -77.12 -7.69
N THR A 209 -4.76 -76.59 -7.85
CA THR A 209 -3.43 -77.23 -7.62
C THR A 209 -2.34 -76.32 -8.26
N ASN A 210 -1.35 -75.84 -7.49
CA ASN A 210 0.06 -76.31 -7.35
C ASN A 210 1.03 -75.96 -8.49
N TYR A 211 2.11 -75.22 -8.16
CA TYR A 211 3.56 -75.57 -8.21
C TYR A 211 4.36 -74.29 -7.82
N ALA A 212 4.96 -74.23 -6.62
CA ALA A 212 6.39 -74.47 -6.31
C ALA A 212 7.34 -73.35 -6.84
N ARG A 213 8.33 -72.77 -6.12
CA ARG A 213 9.03 -73.13 -4.88
C ARG A 213 10.03 -72.00 -4.48
N THR A 214 10.27 -71.83 -3.16
CA THR A 214 11.56 -71.49 -2.46
C THR A 214 12.16 -70.07 -2.58
N SER A 215 12.70 -69.36 -1.57
CA SER A 215 13.04 -69.63 -0.15
C SER A 215 13.30 -68.32 0.63
N GLN A 216 12.96 -68.30 1.94
CA GLN A 216 13.77 -67.89 3.12
C GLN A 216 14.35 -66.44 3.19
N THR A 217 14.31 -65.67 4.30
CA THR A 217 14.28 -66.01 5.74
C THR A 217 14.03 -64.75 6.60
N ASN A 218 13.20 -64.90 7.66
CA ASN A 218 13.33 -64.47 9.08
C ASN A 218 13.99 -63.12 9.47
N ASN A 219 13.68 -62.43 10.57
CA ASN A 219 12.65 -62.38 11.63
C ASN A 219 13.17 -61.29 12.60
N LYS A 220 12.31 -60.43 13.16
CA LYS A 220 12.08 -60.34 14.63
C LYS A 220 11.32 -59.07 15.03
N THR A 221 10.25 -59.38 15.74
CA THR A 221 9.32 -58.61 16.57
C THR A 221 9.98 -57.93 17.79
N THR A 222 9.40 -56.81 18.23
CA THR A 222 8.97 -56.65 19.64
C THR A 222 7.82 -55.64 19.78
N THR A 223 6.71 -56.19 20.22
CA THR A 223 5.50 -55.58 20.82
C THR A 223 5.79 -54.95 22.18
N THR A 224 5.11 -53.83 22.49
CA THR A 224 4.50 -53.66 23.82
C THR A 224 3.23 -52.80 23.73
N ARG A 225 2.10 -53.41 24.09
CA ARG A 225 0.81 -52.76 24.39
C ARG A 225 0.82 -52.35 25.87
N HIS A 226 0.17 -51.22 26.19
CA HIS A 226 -0.68 -51.14 27.38
C HIS A 226 -1.91 -50.30 27.06
N ASN A 227 -3.04 -50.75 27.59
CA ASN A 227 -4.40 -50.37 27.23
C ASN A 227 -5.15 -49.99 28.53
N LEU A 228 -6.07 -49.04 28.41
CA LEU A 228 -7.28 -48.80 29.22
C LEU A 228 -7.17 -48.25 30.66
N SER A 229 -7.85 -47.12 30.91
CA SER A 229 -9.13 -47.12 31.67
C SER A 229 -9.85 -45.76 31.66
N ASN A 230 -11.15 -45.80 31.32
CA ASN A 230 -12.16 -44.75 31.51
C ASN A 230 -12.58 -44.63 32.99
N GLN A 231 -12.88 -43.42 33.47
CA GLN A 231 -13.91 -43.19 34.50
C GLN A 231 -14.68 -41.89 34.27
N HIS A 232 -16.01 -42.03 34.26
CA HIS A 232 -17.04 -40.98 34.32
C HIS A 232 -17.32 -40.60 35.78
N ARG A 233 -17.61 -39.32 36.07
CA ARG A 233 -18.61 -38.94 37.08
C ARG A 233 -19.21 -37.54 36.86
N GLN A 234 -20.48 -37.43 37.25
CA GLN A 234 -21.50 -36.47 36.84
C GLN A 234 -21.60 -35.17 37.68
N ASN A 235 -22.17 -34.16 37.02
CA ASN A 235 -22.81 -32.88 37.41
C ASN A 235 -23.38 -32.69 38.83
N ASN A 236 -23.31 -31.43 39.33
CA ASN A 236 -24.50 -30.68 39.81
C ASN A 236 -24.31 -29.15 39.99
N ARG A 237 -25.16 -28.40 39.27
CA ARG A 237 -25.92 -27.14 39.56
C ARG A 237 -25.23 -25.77 39.83
N THR A 238 -25.76 -24.80 39.07
CA THR A 238 -25.57 -23.33 38.87
C THR A 238 -26.11 -22.45 40.03
N PRO A 239 -26.07 -21.08 40.04
CA PRO A 239 -25.80 -20.09 38.96
C PRO A 239 -24.94 -18.84 39.29
N LYS A 240 -24.36 -18.18 38.26
CA LYS A 240 -23.94 -16.75 38.32
C LYS A 240 -24.18 -16.05 36.97
N PRO A 241 -24.75 -14.82 36.95
CA PRO A 241 -24.76 -13.90 35.80
C PRO A 241 -23.66 -12.82 35.95
N PRO A 242 -23.57 -11.82 35.05
CA PRO A 242 -23.32 -11.88 33.61
C PRO A 242 -21.90 -11.37 33.28
N TYR A 243 -21.43 -11.72 32.08
CA TYR A 243 -20.12 -11.39 31.52
C TYR A 243 -19.77 -9.90 31.55
N ARG A 244 -18.63 -9.56 32.18
CA ARG A 244 -17.82 -8.39 31.86
C ARG A 244 -16.63 -8.86 31.01
N LEU A 245 -16.45 -8.17 29.90
CA LEU A 245 -15.45 -8.36 28.86
C LEU A 245 -14.04 -8.58 29.45
N GLY A 246 -13.60 -9.84 29.46
CA GLY A 246 -12.23 -10.24 29.77
C GLY A 246 -11.43 -10.33 28.48
N SER A 247 -10.41 -9.50 28.37
CA SER A 247 -9.32 -9.61 27.41
C SER A 247 -8.55 -10.92 27.65
N SER A 248 -8.82 -11.94 26.84
CA SER A 248 -7.89 -13.05 26.60
C SER A 248 -7.02 -12.59 25.42
N ILE A 249 -5.72 -12.34 25.57
CA ILE A 249 -4.66 -13.35 25.71
C ILE A 249 -4.98 -14.56 24.85
N ASP A 250 -4.86 -14.35 23.54
CA ASP A 250 -4.45 -15.31 22.52
C ASP A 250 -4.01 -14.48 21.31
N GLY A 251 -2.93 -13.73 21.52
CA GLY A 251 -2.19 -13.06 20.46
C GLY A 251 -1.06 -13.97 20.03
N ASP A 252 -1.36 -15.01 19.25
CA ASP A 252 -0.36 -15.61 18.38
C ASP A 252 0.10 -14.50 17.42
N ALA A 253 1.18 -13.82 17.82
CA ALA A 253 1.84 -12.85 16.97
C ALA A 253 2.25 -13.60 15.69
N PRO A 254 1.87 -13.12 14.49
CA PRO A 254 2.26 -13.78 13.26
C PRO A 254 3.78 -13.75 13.14
N THR A 255 4.40 -14.90 13.42
CA THR A 255 5.78 -15.16 13.08
C THR A 255 5.96 -14.94 11.58
N ARG A 256 6.85 -14.01 11.24
CA ARG A 256 7.27 -13.57 9.89
C ARG A 256 6.34 -12.56 9.20
N LEU A 257 6.26 -11.36 9.76
CA LEU A 257 6.28 -10.16 8.92
C LEU A 257 7.67 -10.06 8.28
N LEU A 258 7.83 -10.68 7.11
CA LEU A 258 8.83 -10.24 6.15
C LEU A 258 8.41 -8.82 5.75
N ASN A 259 8.88 -7.81 6.49
CA ASN A 259 8.81 -6.44 6.02
C ASN A 259 9.45 -6.42 4.63
N PRO A 260 8.72 -6.03 3.56
CA PRO A 260 9.38 -5.79 2.29
C PRO A 260 10.37 -4.66 2.57
N SER A 261 11.65 -5.00 2.59
CA SER A 261 12.71 -4.00 2.71
C SER A 261 12.50 -2.98 1.59
N PRO A 262 12.70 -1.68 1.85
CA PRO A 262 12.49 -0.66 0.83
C PRO A 262 13.29 -1.03 -0.43
N ILE A 263 12.68 -0.84 -1.59
CA ILE A 263 13.28 -1.23 -2.87
C ILE A 263 14.33 -0.19 -3.24
N PHE A 264 15.59 -0.60 -3.24
CA PHE A 264 16.71 0.25 -3.63
C PHE A 264 17.37 -0.24 -4.91
N ILE A 265 17.97 0.70 -5.66
CA ILE A 265 18.93 0.41 -6.71
C ILE A 265 20.19 1.26 -6.50
N LEU A 266 21.30 0.84 -7.11
CA LEU A 266 22.49 1.66 -7.28
C LEU A 266 22.56 2.15 -8.71
N ALA A 267 22.64 3.47 -8.90
CA ALA A 267 22.88 4.08 -10.21
C ALA A 267 23.73 5.33 -10.04
N LYS A 268 24.32 5.83 -11.13
CA LYS A 268 25.10 7.08 -11.06
C LYS A 268 24.16 8.26 -11.23
N VAL A 269 24.14 9.17 -10.26
CA VAL A 269 23.46 10.45 -10.36
C VAL A 269 24.52 11.52 -10.56
N ASN A 270 24.49 12.21 -11.70
CA ASN A 270 25.53 13.17 -12.11
C ASN A 270 26.95 12.60 -11.88
N GLN A 271 27.19 11.38 -12.36
CA GLN A 271 28.45 10.61 -12.23
C GLN A 271 28.78 10.06 -10.83
N VAL A 272 28.02 10.40 -9.79
CA VAL A 272 28.22 9.90 -8.42
C VAL A 272 27.36 8.66 -8.17
N ILE A 273 27.98 7.53 -7.80
CA ILE A 273 27.24 6.32 -7.43
C ILE A 273 26.34 6.63 -6.24
N THR A 274 25.03 6.46 -6.45
CA THR A 274 23.99 6.92 -5.55
C THR A 274 23.00 5.80 -5.30
N LYS A 275 22.66 5.61 -4.02
CA LYS A 275 21.56 4.73 -3.61
C LYS A 275 20.23 5.43 -3.88
N ILE A 276 19.40 4.81 -4.70
CA ILE A 276 18.13 5.37 -5.15
C ILE A 276 16.99 4.51 -4.62
N MET A 277 15.94 5.14 -4.11
CA MET A 277 14.69 4.48 -3.74
C MET A 277 13.58 4.94 -4.68
N PHE A 278 12.77 4.00 -5.17
CA PHE A 278 11.52 4.34 -5.84
C PHE A 278 10.40 4.40 -4.80
N ASP A 279 9.71 5.52 -4.72
CA ASP A 279 8.67 5.77 -3.73
C ASP A 279 7.35 6.15 -4.39
N THR A 280 6.40 5.22 -4.39
CA THR A 280 5.05 5.45 -4.91
C THR A 280 4.21 6.34 -3.99
N GLY A 281 4.63 6.55 -2.74
CA GLY A 281 3.98 7.44 -1.78
C GLY A 281 4.36 8.91 -1.94
N SER A 282 5.40 9.21 -2.74
CA SER A 282 5.85 10.58 -3.00
C SER A 282 5.42 11.05 -4.37
N ALA A 283 4.77 12.22 -4.45
CA ALA A 283 4.42 12.85 -5.72
C ALA A 283 5.63 13.44 -6.47
N LYS A 284 6.73 13.73 -5.76
CA LYS A 284 7.92 14.41 -6.29
C LYS A 284 9.20 13.66 -5.98
N SER A 285 10.21 13.86 -6.82
CA SER A 285 11.54 13.31 -6.62
C SER A 285 12.42 14.25 -5.77
N PHE A 286 13.27 13.68 -4.93
CA PHE A 286 14.14 14.42 -4.00
C PHE A 286 15.58 13.89 -4.01
N ILE A 287 16.53 14.77 -3.73
CA ILE A 287 17.94 14.42 -3.60
C ILE A 287 18.58 15.10 -2.39
N LYS A 288 19.42 14.35 -1.68
CA LYS A 288 20.15 14.83 -0.52
C LYS A 288 21.24 15.81 -0.96
N LYS A 289 21.30 16.99 -0.35
CA LYS A 289 22.27 18.06 -0.65
C LYS A 289 23.72 17.58 -0.57
N SER A 290 24.02 16.66 0.34
CA SER A 290 25.37 16.09 0.50
C SER A 290 25.85 15.29 -0.72
N ILE A 291 24.93 14.74 -1.51
CA ILE A 291 25.25 14.00 -2.74
C ILE A 291 25.55 14.98 -3.87
N LEU A 292 24.73 16.03 -4.03
CA LEU A 292 24.98 17.07 -5.03
C LEU A 292 26.33 17.77 -4.84
N LYS A 293 26.78 17.98 -3.59
CA LYS A 293 28.11 18.54 -3.31
C LYS A 293 29.27 17.69 -3.85
N GLN A 294 29.05 16.40 -4.08
CA GLN A 294 30.05 15.48 -4.62
C GLN A 294 30.05 15.48 -6.16
N THR A 295 29.04 16.08 -6.78
CA THR A 295 28.92 16.17 -8.24
C THR A 295 29.58 17.46 -8.74
N ASN A 296 30.17 17.41 -9.93
CA ASN A 296 30.78 18.58 -10.57
C ASN A 296 29.77 19.62 -11.10
N TYR A 297 28.46 19.37 -10.95
CA TYR A 297 27.37 20.16 -11.53
C TYR A 297 26.38 20.59 -10.44
N VAL A 298 26.36 21.88 -10.06
CA VAL A 298 25.40 22.37 -9.06
C VAL A 298 24.84 23.74 -9.44
N ASN A 299 23.77 23.75 -10.23
CA ASN A 299 22.93 24.94 -10.36
C ASN A 299 21.60 24.68 -9.64
N ILE A 300 21.54 25.02 -8.35
CA ILE A 300 20.32 24.91 -7.56
C ILE A 300 19.49 26.17 -7.79
N GLN A 301 18.29 26.00 -8.30
CA GLN A 301 17.28 27.06 -8.31
C GLN A 301 16.70 27.17 -6.91
N PHE A 302 17.26 28.08 -6.12
CA PHE A 302 16.81 28.33 -4.75
C PHE A 302 15.38 28.88 -4.75
N LYS A 303 14.48 28.06 -4.22
CA LYS A 303 13.09 28.42 -3.97
C LYS A 303 12.65 27.63 -2.76
N GLN A 304 12.78 28.23 -1.59
CA GLN A 304 12.46 27.55 -0.34
C GLN A 304 10.97 27.25 -0.30
N GLN A 305 10.63 25.97 -0.20
CA GLN A 305 9.25 25.47 -0.20
C GLN A 305 9.14 24.36 0.84
N SER A 306 8.01 24.30 1.53
CA SER A 306 7.71 23.25 2.50
C SER A 306 6.55 22.42 1.97
N TYR A 307 6.74 21.10 1.90
CA TYR A 307 5.69 20.16 1.48
C TYR A 307 5.05 19.54 2.71
N LEU A 308 3.74 19.36 2.70
CA LEU A 308 3.06 18.56 3.73
C LEU A 308 3.34 17.09 3.46
N MET A 309 3.80 16.38 4.49
CA MET A 309 4.06 14.95 4.44
C MET A 309 2.76 14.14 4.45
N ALA A 310 2.85 12.85 4.13
CA ALA A 310 1.71 11.94 4.09
C ALA A 310 0.99 11.75 5.45
N ASP A 311 1.63 12.13 6.57
CA ASP A 311 1.03 12.12 7.90
C ASP A 311 0.08 13.31 8.17
N GLY A 312 -0.02 14.24 7.22
CA GLY A 312 -0.90 15.41 7.29
C GLY A 312 -0.51 16.44 8.35
N SER A 313 0.65 16.30 9.00
CA SER A 313 1.05 17.17 10.12
C SER A 313 2.52 17.61 10.06
N SER A 314 3.43 16.80 9.52
CA SER A 314 4.84 17.17 9.37
C SER A 314 5.10 17.87 8.03
N THR A 315 6.09 18.78 8.03
CA THR A 315 6.50 19.53 6.84
C THR A 315 7.90 19.13 6.40
N PHE A 316 8.10 19.01 5.10
CA PHE A 316 9.34 18.61 4.46
C PHE A 316 9.95 19.80 3.73
N ASN A 317 11.07 20.31 4.24
CA ASN A 317 11.68 21.55 3.76
C ASN A 317 12.61 21.32 2.56
N ILE A 318 12.31 22.00 1.47
CA ILE A 318 13.08 21.99 0.23
C ILE A 318 13.86 23.29 0.11
N LEU A 319 15.16 23.17 -0.15
CA LEU A 319 16.07 24.30 -0.33
C LEU A 319 15.93 24.95 -1.71
N GLY A 320 15.58 24.15 -2.70
CA GLY A 320 15.42 24.52 -4.09
C GLY A 320 15.28 23.30 -4.96
N THR A 321 15.30 23.47 -6.27
CA THR A 321 15.25 22.36 -7.23
C THR A 321 16.49 22.35 -8.11
N THR A 322 16.84 21.16 -8.61
CA THR A 322 17.87 21.00 -9.62
C THR A 322 17.46 19.88 -10.57
N GLU A 323 17.83 19.99 -11.84
CA GLU A 323 17.80 18.83 -12.72
C GLU A 323 18.94 17.88 -12.33
N ILE A 324 18.61 16.59 -12.22
CA ILE A 324 19.58 15.51 -12.01
C ILE A 324 19.53 14.56 -13.19
N PHE A 325 20.70 14.05 -13.58
CA PHE A 325 20.86 13.05 -14.62
C PHE A 325 21.18 11.71 -13.96
N ILE A 326 20.45 10.66 -14.33
CA ILE A 326 20.59 9.32 -13.76
C ILE A 326 21.05 8.39 -14.87
N GLU A 327 22.28 7.91 -14.74
CA GLU A 327 22.89 6.98 -15.69
C GLU A 327 22.67 5.54 -15.21
N PHE A 328 22.06 4.77 -16.10
CA PHE A 328 22.03 3.31 -16.09
C PHE A 328 22.96 2.83 -17.20
N GLU A 329 23.47 1.59 -17.11
CA GLU A 329 24.60 1.07 -17.92
C GLU A 329 24.79 1.67 -19.33
N LYS A 330 23.73 1.70 -20.16
CA LYS A 330 23.77 2.25 -21.52
C LYS A 330 22.76 3.38 -21.78
N SER A 331 22.08 3.87 -20.76
CA SER A 331 20.95 4.79 -20.90
C SER A 331 20.98 5.88 -19.82
N CYS A 332 20.55 7.09 -20.16
CA CYS A 332 20.48 8.19 -19.22
C CYS A 332 19.06 8.73 -19.15
N THR A 333 18.60 9.04 -17.94
CA THR A 333 17.34 9.76 -17.70
C THR A 333 17.61 11.09 -17.01
N SER A 334 16.62 11.97 -16.96
CA SER A 334 16.69 13.21 -16.19
C SER A 334 15.37 13.53 -15.48
N ILE A 335 15.46 14.19 -14.34
CA ILE A 335 14.29 14.67 -13.59
C ILE A 335 14.65 15.93 -12.80
N ILE A 336 13.67 16.80 -12.57
CA ILE A 336 13.80 17.90 -11.64
C ILE A 336 13.55 17.37 -10.23
N ALA A 337 14.58 17.36 -9.39
CA ALA A 337 14.50 16.90 -8.01
C ALA A 337 14.55 18.07 -7.03
N GLY A 338 13.75 17.98 -5.97
CA GLY A 338 13.85 18.88 -4.82
C GLY A 338 15.10 18.57 -3.99
N VAL A 339 15.86 19.61 -3.65
CA VAL A 339 17.08 19.50 -2.86
C VAL A 339 16.77 19.63 -1.37
N VAL A 340 17.14 18.62 -0.60
CA VAL A 340 16.84 18.56 0.84
C VAL A 340 18.09 18.27 1.66
N ASN A 341 18.13 18.75 2.90
CA ASN A 341 19.24 18.45 3.81
C ASN A 341 19.18 16.98 4.28
N THR A 342 17.98 16.49 4.57
CA THR A 342 17.75 15.16 5.13
C THR A 342 16.72 14.37 4.36
N LEU A 343 17.03 13.09 4.17
CA LEU A 343 16.27 12.13 3.39
C LEU A 343 16.70 10.73 3.84
N CYS A 344 15.76 9.79 3.90
CA CYS A 344 15.99 8.39 4.30
C CYS A 344 16.86 7.58 3.32
N VAL A 345 17.13 8.17 2.16
CA VAL A 345 17.96 7.62 1.08
C VAL A 345 18.77 8.77 0.46
N ASN A 346 19.77 8.45 -0.37
CA ASN A 346 20.57 9.47 -1.05
C ASN A 346 19.77 10.19 -2.15
N CYS A 347 18.92 9.45 -2.87
CA CYS A 347 17.97 9.98 -3.83
C CYS A 347 16.66 9.18 -3.79
N LEU A 348 15.53 9.90 -3.79
CA LEU A 348 14.19 9.35 -3.80
C LEU A 348 13.53 9.74 -5.12
N LEU A 349 13.06 8.76 -5.88
CA LEU A 349 12.34 8.95 -7.13
C LEU A 349 10.86 8.72 -6.89
N GLY A 350 10.09 9.81 -6.99
CA GLY A 350 8.66 9.82 -6.77
C GLY A 350 7.87 9.47 -8.02
N MET A 351 6.56 9.65 -7.94
CA MET A 351 5.61 9.40 -9.02
C MET A 351 5.88 10.23 -10.28
N ASP A 352 6.50 11.41 -10.14
CA ASP A 352 6.94 12.22 -11.28
C ASP A 352 7.98 11.51 -12.16
N TYR A 353 8.94 10.81 -11.54
CA TYR A 353 9.91 9.99 -12.26
C TYR A 353 9.29 8.67 -12.72
N ILE A 354 8.57 7.99 -11.82
CA ILE A 354 7.97 6.67 -12.08
C ILE A 354 7.04 6.73 -13.29
N ASN A 355 6.19 7.76 -13.38
CA ASN A 355 5.27 7.94 -14.50
C ASN A 355 6.00 8.37 -15.77
N LYS A 356 7.03 9.22 -15.67
CA LYS A 356 7.79 9.70 -16.83
C LYS A 356 8.51 8.56 -17.56
N TYR A 357 9.00 7.56 -16.83
CA TYR A 357 9.80 6.45 -17.36
C TYR A 357 9.13 5.08 -17.18
N TYR A 358 7.81 5.05 -16.99
CA TYR A 358 7.01 3.83 -16.79
C TYR A 358 7.70 2.76 -15.92
N VAL A 359 8.12 3.15 -14.73
CA VAL A 359 8.93 2.26 -13.88
C VAL A 359 8.06 1.10 -13.36
N ASN A 360 8.47 -0.14 -13.66
CA ASN A 360 7.83 -1.35 -13.16
C ASN A 360 8.67 -1.96 -12.02
N LEU A 361 8.05 -2.18 -10.86
CA LEU A 361 8.69 -2.76 -9.69
C LEU A 361 8.24 -4.22 -9.53
N ASN A 362 9.07 -5.16 -9.98
CA ASN A 362 8.82 -6.59 -9.80
C ASN A 362 9.45 -7.09 -8.49
N ASN A 363 8.67 -7.04 -7.40
CA ASN A 363 9.13 -7.49 -6.08
C ASN A 363 9.33 -9.02 -6.00
N LYS A 364 8.69 -9.80 -6.87
CA LYS A 364 8.85 -11.26 -6.92
C LYS A 364 10.21 -11.64 -7.48
N GLU A 365 10.60 -11.00 -8.57
CA GLU A 365 11.89 -11.25 -9.25
C GLU A 365 13.01 -10.36 -8.73
N LYS A 366 12.70 -9.42 -7.83
CA LYS A 366 13.63 -8.42 -7.30
C LYS A 366 14.28 -7.63 -8.43
N GLN A 367 13.45 -7.11 -9.35
CA GLN A 367 13.89 -6.34 -10.50
C GLN A 367 13.08 -5.06 -10.68
N VAL A 368 13.76 -3.99 -11.04
CA VAL A 368 13.16 -2.73 -11.49
C VAL A 368 13.33 -2.63 -12.99
N GLN A 369 12.24 -2.39 -13.72
CA GLN A 369 12.30 -2.08 -15.14
C GLN A 369 12.06 -0.58 -15.32
N VAL A 370 12.93 0.09 -16.06
CA VAL A 370 12.80 1.52 -16.41
C VAL A 370 12.68 1.63 -17.92
N HIS A 371 11.61 2.22 -18.40
CA HIS A 371 11.37 2.42 -19.84
C HIS A 371 11.94 3.77 -20.27
N ILE A 372 12.93 3.73 -21.14
CA ILE A 372 13.65 4.90 -21.66
C ILE A 372 13.50 4.86 -23.18
N GLN A 373 12.52 5.60 -23.69
CA GLN A 373 12.14 5.56 -25.11
C GLN A 373 11.81 4.11 -25.54
N ASP A 374 12.52 3.56 -26.52
CA ASP A 374 12.34 2.19 -27.01
C ASP A 374 13.18 1.14 -26.25
N ILE A 375 13.91 1.55 -25.21
CA ILE A 375 14.80 0.70 -24.43
C ILE A 375 14.19 0.43 -23.06
N ILE A 376 14.10 -0.84 -22.68
CA ILE A 376 13.77 -1.26 -21.31
C ILE A 376 15.08 -1.60 -20.61
N VAL A 377 15.33 -0.93 -19.48
CA VAL A 377 16.49 -1.21 -18.62
C VAL A 377 16.02 -2.01 -17.43
N ASP A 378 16.51 -3.24 -17.33
CA ASP A 378 16.28 -4.12 -16.18
C ASP A 378 17.42 -3.95 -15.16
N LEU A 379 17.06 -3.56 -13.94
CA LEU A 379 17.99 -3.32 -12.84
C LEU A 379 17.67 -4.28 -11.69
N PRO A 380 18.66 -4.97 -11.12
CA PRO A 380 18.43 -5.77 -9.93
C PRO A 380 18.07 -4.83 -8.76
N MET A 381 16.98 -5.16 -8.05
CA MET A 381 16.71 -4.56 -6.75
C MET A 381 17.81 -5.01 -5.80
N GLU A 382 18.39 -4.04 -5.08
CA GLU A 382 19.31 -4.33 -4.01
C GLU A 382 18.50 -4.97 -2.88
N ASN A 383 18.56 -6.30 -2.77
CA ASN A 383 18.15 -6.98 -1.55
C ASN A 383 18.99 -6.35 -0.45
N THR A 384 18.27 -5.82 0.54
CA THR A 384 18.71 -5.21 1.78
C THR A 384 20.19 -5.42 2.03
N MET A 385 20.90 -4.31 2.25
CA MET A 385 22.23 -4.29 2.88
C MET A 385 22.46 -5.56 3.69
N LYS A 386 23.65 -6.15 3.63
CA LYS A 386 24.15 -6.85 4.82
C LYS A 386 23.95 -5.87 5.98
N THR A 387 22.81 -5.95 6.66
CA THR A 387 22.54 -5.21 7.87
C THR A 387 23.60 -5.78 8.76
N ILE A 388 24.64 -4.98 8.99
CA ILE A 388 25.72 -5.36 9.88
C ILE A 388 25.02 -5.40 11.22
N ASN A 389 24.51 -6.59 11.56
CA ASN A 389 23.98 -6.86 12.86
C ASN A 389 25.20 -6.97 13.76
N VAL A 390 25.56 -5.84 14.36
CA VAL A 390 26.73 -5.76 15.21
C VAL A 390 26.36 -6.40 16.54
N PRO A 391 27.12 -7.40 17.02
CA PRO A 391 26.86 -7.99 18.33
C PRO A 391 27.01 -6.92 19.41
N SER A 392 26.02 -6.85 20.27
CA SER A 392 25.99 -5.97 21.44
C SER A 392 26.21 -6.78 22.71
N ARG A 393 27.02 -6.21 23.61
CA ARG A 393 27.59 -6.95 24.73
C ARG A 393 27.28 -6.26 26.04
N ALA A 394 27.01 -7.03 27.10
CA ALA A 394 26.78 -6.44 28.42
C ALA A 394 28.02 -5.66 28.91
N ASN A 395 27.81 -4.41 29.34
CA ASN A 395 28.87 -3.53 29.85
C ASN A 395 29.32 -3.91 31.28
N ALA A 396 28.51 -4.67 32.01
CA ALA A 396 28.82 -5.08 33.37
C ALA A 396 28.18 -6.43 33.69
N PHE A 397 28.78 -7.13 34.65
CA PHE A 397 28.13 -8.27 35.28
C PHE A 397 26.80 -7.81 35.91
N THR A 398 25.70 -8.48 35.55
CA THR A 398 24.37 -8.15 36.03
C THR A 398 23.65 -9.38 36.53
N TYR A 399 23.17 -9.30 37.77
CA TYR A 399 22.34 -10.31 38.41
C TYR A 399 20.85 -9.92 38.35
N PHE A 400 19.99 -10.91 38.14
CA PHE A 400 18.53 -10.78 38.07
C PHE A 400 17.85 -11.78 38.99
N HIS A 401 17.01 -11.29 39.89
CA HIS A 401 16.12 -12.13 40.69
C HIS A 401 14.92 -12.62 39.86
N PRO A 402 14.23 -13.69 40.27
CA PRO A 402 12.99 -14.13 39.64
C PRO A 402 11.98 -12.99 39.52
N ASN A 403 11.36 -12.85 38.34
CA ASN A 403 10.36 -11.83 38.02
C ASN A 403 10.85 -10.38 38.16
N GLN A 404 12.17 -10.16 38.09
CA GLN A 404 12.76 -8.82 38.13
C GLN A 404 13.01 -8.28 36.74
N GLU A 405 12.58 -7.04 36.49
CA GLU A 405 13.03 -6.23 35.36
C GLU A 405 14.17 -5.31 35.80
N LYS A 406 15.21 -5.18 34.96
CA LYS A 406 16.34 -4.30 35.25
C LYS A 406 16.91 -3.69 33.97
N PRO A 407 17.25 -2.38 33.97
CA PRO A 407 18.00 -1.78 32.89
C PRO A 407 19.45 -2.26 32.91
N ILE A 408 20.01 -2.57 31.75
CA ILE A 408 21.43 -2.85 31.57
C ILE A 408 22.02 -1.99 30.48
N GLN A 409 23.31 -1.69 30.62
CA GLN A 409 24.09 -1.05 29.58
C GLN A 409 24.70 -2.10 28.65
N ILE A 410 24.60 -1.85 27.36
CA ILE A 410 25.23 -2.65 26.32
C ILE A 410 26.23 -1.82 25.53
N ILE A 411 27.34 -2.44 25.16
CA ILE A 411 28.40 -1.88 24.33
C ILE A 411 28.12 -2.25 22.87
N SER A 412 28.23 -1.26 21.98
CA SER A 412 28.11 -1.38 20.53
C SER A 412 29.39 -0.93 19.83
N HIS A 413 29.73 -1.53 18.69
CA HIS A 413 30.80 -0.99 17.83
C HIS A 413 30.38 0.28 17.07
N ILE A 414 29.10 0.65 17.12
CA ILE A 414 28.57 1.87 16.53
C ILE A 414 28.67 3.01 17.57
N SER A 415 29.22 4.17 17.17
CA SER A 415 29.49 5.27 18.10
C SER A 415 28.23 5.97 18.60
N SER A 416 27.33 6.40 17.71
CA SER A 416 26.11 7.10 18.10
C SER A 416 24.95 6.92 17.10
N GLY A 417 23.71 7.10 17.55
CA GLY A 417 22.50 7.16 16.72
C GLY A 417 21.34 6.30 17.27
N HIS A 418 20.18 6.33 16.61
CA HIS A 418 19.08 5.42 16.94
C HIS A 418 19.24 4.09 16.21
N MET A 419 19.14 3.00 16.95
CA MET A 419 19.41 1.67 16.43
C MET A 419 18.28 0.70 16.77
N LEU A 420 18.03 -0.28 15.93
CA LEU A 420 17.16 -1.40 16.25
C LEU A 420 17.97 -2.45 17.00
N PHE A 421 17.66 -2.64 18.28
CA PHE A 421 18.13 -3.74 19.09
C PHE A 421 17.28 -4.98 18.85
N SER A 422 17.95 -6.11 18.63
CA SER A 422 17.35 -7.44 18.43
C SER A 422 17.91 -8.41 19.47
N PRO A 423 17.09 -8.98 20.37
CA PRO A 423 17.56 -9.87 21.43
C PRO A 423 18.25 -11.12 20.90
N ALA A 424 19.32 -11.58 21.55
CA ALA A 424 19.95 -12.86 21.23
C ALA A 424 19.10 -14.03 21.76
N ASP A 425 19.04 -15.13 21.01
CA ASP A 425 18.32 -16.34 21.46
C ASP A 425 18.94 -16.96 22.73
N ALA A 426 20.23 -16.69 23.00
CA ALA A 426 20.89 -17.10 24.24
C ALA A 426 20.21 -16.55 25.51
N LEU A 427 19.57 -15.37 25.44
CA LEU A 427 18.82 -14.83 26.57
C LEU A 427 17.61 -15.70 26.92
N LYS A 428 16.87 -16.16 25.90
CA LYS A 428 15.70 -17.04 26.09
C LYS A 428 16.10 -18.34 26.79
N SER A 429 17.27 -18.88 26.46
CA SER A 429 17.79 -20.09 27.11
C SER A 429 18.08 -19.92 28.60
N LYS A 430 18.29 -18.67 29.05
CA LYS A 430 18.44 -18.28 30.46
C LYS A 430 17.12 -17.83 31.11
N GLY A 431 15.98 -17.88 30.41
CA GLY A 431 14.74 -17.29 30.90
C GLY A 431 14.79 -15.77 31.05
N LEU A 432 15.72 -15.10 30.34
CA LEU A 432 15.80 -13.65 30.24
C LEU A 432 15.08 -13.18 28.98
N VAL A 433 14.19 -12.21 29.13
CA VAL A 433 13.33 -11.69 28.07
C VAL A 433 13.55 -10.20 27.91
N THR A 434 13.66 -9.76 26.67
CA THR A 434 13.70 -8.35 26.31
C THR A 434 13.11 -8.23 24.90
N PRO A 435 12.33 -7.17 24.59
CA PRO A 435 11.73 -7.01 23.28
C PRO A 435 12.75 -6.50 22.25
N HIS A 436 12.38 -6.58 20.97
CA HIS A 436 13.02 -5.74 19.96
C HIS A 436 12.69 -4.29 20.28
N ALA A 437 13.69 -3.40 20.25
CA ALA A 437 13.52 -2.02 20.69
C ALA A 437 14.35 -1.07 19.83
N ILE A 438 13.83 0.14 19.60
CA ILE A 438 14.65 1.24 19.09
C ILE A 438 15.39 1.85 20.28
N VAL A 439 16.71 1.79 20.26
CA VAL A 439 17.57 2.24 21.36
C VAL A 439 18.46 3.38 20.88
N PRO A 440 18.60 4.47 21.66
CA PRO A 440 19.65 5.45 21.41
C PRO A 440 20.99 4.84 21.82
N VAL A 441 21.96 4.88 20.91
CA VAL A 441 23.36 4.64 21.19
C VAL A 441 24.05 5.99 21.30
N VAL A 442 24.76 6.22 22.39
CA VAL A 442 25.57 7.43 22.63
C VAL A 442 26.92 6.96 23.14
N ASP A 443 27.99 7.40 22.49
CA ASP A 443 29.38 7.03 22.83
C ASP A 443 29.57 5.52 23.02
N HIS A 444 29.08 4.74 22.05
CA HIS A 444 29.13 3.28 22.01
C HIS A 444 28.26 2.55 23.04
N ILE A 445 27.45 3.27 23.83
CA ILE A 445 26.64 2.70 24.91
C ILE A 445 25.15 2.86 24.60
N ALA A 446 24.38 1.79 24.83
CA ALA A 446 22.91 1.82 24.82
C ALA A 446 22.38 1.24 26.14
N THR A 447 21.15 1.61 26.52
CA THR A 447 20.45 1.01 27.67
C THR A 447 19.25 0.20 27.18
N ILE A 448 19.11 -1.03 27.66
CA ILE A 448 17.96 -1.91 27.40
C ILE A 448 17.40 -2.47 28.69
N PHE A 449 16.12 -2.83 28.70
CA PHE A 449 15.47 -3.47 29.84
C PHE A 449 15.40 -4.97 29.61
N ILE A 450 15.80 -5.75 30.62
CA ILE A 450 15.72 -7.20 30.61
C ILE A 450 14.89 -7.65 31.81
N TYR A 451 13.95 -8.55 31.54
CA TYR A 451 13.08 -9.18 32.52
C TYR A 451 13.48 -10.64 32.71
N ASN A 452 13.66 -11.08 33.95
CA ASN A 452 13.83 -12.50 34.26
C ASN A 452 12.46 -13.16 34.44
N SER A 453 12.04 -13.94 33.44
CA SER A 453 10.79 -14.70 33.47
C SER A 453 10.93 -16.09 34.10
N SER A 454 12.13 -16.46 34.55
CA SER A 454 12.36 -17.74 35.23
C SER A 454 12.11 -17.64 36.73
N MET A 455 11.87 -18.80 37.37
CA MET A 455 11.76 -18.91 38.82
C MET A 455 13.12 -18.98 39.52
N GLU A 456 14.21 -18.93 38.77
CA GLU A 456 15.58 -19.03 39.26
C GLU A 456 16.31 -17.68 39.10
N ASN A 457 17.38 -17.49 39.87
CA ASN A 457 18.24 -16.33 39.69
C ASN A 457 19.06 -16.47 38.41
N GLN A 458 19.18 -15.40 37.65
CA GLN A 458 19.90 -15.39 36.37
C GLN A 458 21.02 -14.36 36.38
N GLN A 459 22.01 -14.57 35.53
CA GLN A 459 23.15 -13.68 35.39
C GLN A 459 23.54 -13.43 33.93
N LEU A 460 23.94 -12.20 33.66
CA LEU A 460 24.64 -11.79 32.46
C LEU A 460 26.07 -11.46 32.82
N LEU A 461 27.02 -12.11 32.14
CA LEU A 461 28.44 -11.88 32.34
C LEU A 461 28.90 -10.62 31.60
N TYR A 462 29.99 -10.01 32.08
CA TYR A 462 30.66 -8.94 31.35
C TYR A 462 31.03 -9.41 29.94
N GLN A 463 30.77 -8.58 28.94
CA GLN A 463 30.95 -8.84 27.50
C GLN A 463 30.13 -9.98 26.90
N GLU A 464 29.19 -10.56 27.64
CA GLU A 464 28.28 -11.56 27.09
C GLU A 464 27.40 -10.94 25.99
N ILE A 465 27.17 -11.68 24.91
CA ILE A 465 26.34 -11.20 23.79
C ILE A 465 24.89 -11.23 24.23
N VAL A 466 24.29 -10.05 24.32
CA VAL A 466 22.90 -9.87 24.75
C VAL A 466 21.96 -9.78 23.54
N GLY A 467 22.48 -9.30 22.42
CA GLY A 467 21.68 -9.13 21.21
C GLY A 467 22.50 -8.52 20.09
N GLY A 468 21.80 -8.10 19.07
CA GLY A 468 22.32 -7.48 17.89
C GLY A 468 21.81 -6.05 17.73
N ILE A 469 22.65 -5.14 17.27
CA ILE A 469 22.27 -3.76 17.00
C ILE A 469 22.43 -3.50 15.51
N THR A 470 21.39 -2.96 14.90
CA THR A 470 21.37 -2.58 13.49
C THR A 470 21.02 -1.10 13.36
N PRO A 471 21.74 -0.31 12.55
CA PRO A 471 21.35 1.06 12.22
C PRO A 471 19.89 1.12 11.76
N TYR A 472 19.08 1.86 12.52
CA TYR A 472 17.69 2.11 12.19
C TYR A 472 17.65 3.49 11.54
N CYS A 473 17.50 3.53 10.20
CA CYS A 473 17.39 4.67 9.30
C CYS A 473 17.90 6.05 9.80
N ASP A 474 18.85 6.64 9.06
CA ASP A 474 19.42 7.99 9.30
C ASP A 474 18.42 8.98 9.92
N THR A 475 18.78 9.40 11.12
CA THR A 475 17.95 10.02 12.14
C THR A 475 17.85 11.53 11.95
N GLU A 476 16.74 11.97 11.37
CA GLU A 476 16.11 13.27 11.67
C GLU A 476 14.58 13.16 11.77
N PHE A 477 13.97 12.14 11.14
CA PHE A 477 12.52 11.91 11.19
C PHE A 477 12.02 11.33 12.52
N VAL A 478 12.88 10.61 13.25
CA VAL A 478 12.51 9.96 14.53
C VAL A 478 12.64 10.95 15.71
N SER A 479 13.56 11.92 15.64
CA SER A 479 13.69 12.95 16.67
C SER A 479 12.44 13.80 16.83
N THR A 480 11.69 14.08 15.75
CA THR A 480 10.42 14.81 15.82
C THR A 480 9.28 14.02 16.47
N ILE A 481 9.32 12.69 16.44
CA ILE A 481 8.28 11.83 17.03
C ILE A 481 8.50 11.63 18.54
N PHE A 482 9.75 11.74 19.00
CA PHE A 482 10.14 11.41 20.38
C PHE A 482 10.76 12.57 21.17
N ASP A 483 10.80 13.80 20.63
CA ASP A 483 11.23 14.98 21.38
C ASP A 483 10.22 15.30 22.50
N PRO A 484 10.62 15.22 23.78
CA PRO A 484 9.75 15.61 24.89
C PRO A 484 9.41 17.11 24.89
N GLN A 485 10.20 17.95 24.20
CA GLN A 485 9.98 19.41 24.17
C GLN A 485 8.83 19.82 23.25
N THR A 486 8.46 19.02 22.24
CA THR A 486 7.29 19.30 21.39
C THR A 486 5.95 18.94 22.03
N ARG A 487 5.95 18.31 23.23
CA ARG A 487 4.71 18.05 24.00
C ARG A 487 4.17 19.26 24.76
N PHE A 488 4.95 20.33 24.93
CA PHE A 488 4.55 21.46 25.78
C PHE A 488 3.97 22.68 25.04
N SER A 489 3.76 22.60 23.73
CA SER A 489 3.17 23.69 22.94
C SER A 489 1.80 23.36 22.32
N ILE A 490 1.09 22.36 22.86
CA ILE A 490 -0.28 22.05 22.46
C ILE A 490 -1.14 21.88 23.72
N ASP A 491 -1.69 22.98 24.20
CA ASP A 491 -2.79 23.07 25.17
C ASP A 491 -3.56 24.36 24.82
N GLU A 492 -4.89 24.48 24.78
CA GLU A 492 -5.94 23.89 25.62
C GLU A 492 -7.27 23.68 24.85
N ASP A 493 -7.37 24.01 23.56
CA ASP A 493 -8.68 24.12 22.88
C ASP A 493 -9.26 22.81 22.32
N GLN A 494 -8.46 21.75 22.20
CA GLN A 494 -8.94 20.48 21.63
C GLN A 494 -9.43 19.46 22.67
N SER A 495 -9.13 19.65 23.97
CA SER A 495 -9.62 18.75 25.02
C SER A 495 -11.14 18.88 25.26
N LYS A 496 -11.76 19.99 24.83
CA LYS A 496 -13.23 20.20 24.91
C LYS A 496 -14.00 19.68 23.69
N SER A 497 -13.32 19.37 22.57
CA SER A 497 -13.97 18.88 21.35
C SER A 497 -14.14 17.35 21.32
N LEU A 498 -13.44 16.62 22.19
CA LEU A 498 -13.39 15.15 22.16
C LEU A 498 -14.27 14.46 23.21
N THR A 499 -14.98 15.21 24.05
CA THR A 499 -15.87 14.65 25.09
C THR A 499 -17.36 14.74 24.74
N SER A 500 -17.78 15.49 23.72
CA SER A 500 -19.20 15.68 23.39
C SER A 500 -19.77 14.67 22.39
N THR A 501 -18.93 13.94 21.65
CA THR A 501 -19.36 13.00 20.59
C THR A 501 -19.44 11.53 21.04
N SER A 502 -19.05 11.24 22.29
CA SER A 502 -19.05 9.89 22.86
C SER A 502 -20.24 9.59 23.78
N GLU A 503 -21.09 10.57 24.12
CA GLU A 503 -22.26 10.35 25.00
C GLU A 503 -23.59 10.11 24.26
N THR A 504 -23.65 10.33 22.94
CA THR A 504 -24.91 10.21 22.17
C THR A 504 -25.18 8.84 21.53
N ASN A 505 -24.24 7.88 21.59
CA ASN A 505 -24.41 6.55 21.00
C ASN A 505 -24.65 5.42 22.01
N ILE A 506 -24.97 5.73 23.29
CA ILE A 506 -25.31 4.73 24.32
C ILE A 506 -26.80 4.73 24.71
N ARG A 507 -27.62 5.62 24.14
CA ARG A 507 -29.09 5.56 24.31
C ARG A 507 -29.82 5.83 23.00
N SER A 508 -30.03 4.77 22.21
CA SER A 508 -31.06 4.66 21.17
C SER A 508 -31.36 3.19 20.95
#